data_AF-A0A409WBD6-F1
#
_entry.id   AF-A0A409WBD6-F1
#
_cell.length_a   1.000
_cell.length_b   1.000
_cell.length_c   1.000
_cell.angle_alpha   90.00
_cell.angle_beta   90.00
_cell.angle_gamma   90.00
#
_symmetry.space_group_name_H-M   'P 1'
#
loop_
_entity.id
_entity.type
_entity.pdbx_description
1 polymer ?
#
loop_
_entity_poly.entity_id
_entity_poly.type
_entity_poly.pdbx_seq_one_letter_code
_entity_poly.pdbx_strand_id
1 'polypeptide(L)'
;MKAHEREDRVNLFHGALDSAEEACSRQDHVFATYAAIFGRSRFDAEPAKCRSYHRLVNRRLSLLCDVEKKVELLAAEVEERLSHLTVPNKRDDPFPLTPLTASVHRLCHDLSGITSRSPSVQAAKSSIGDRLGSLTFTLKEAKKRWKEASEKLPLDPVLEASSSTGIYQTG
;
A
#
# COMPACT_ATOMS: atom_id res chain seq x y z
N MET A 1 19.39 4.09 -32.19
CA MET A 1 18.77 5.43 -32.23
C MET A 1 17.57 5.64 -31.31
N LYS A 2 16.88 4.62 -30.77
CA LYS A 2 15.69 4.83 -29.90
C LYS A 2 15.96 5.13 -28.41
N ALA A 3 17.17 4.87 -27.92
CA ALA A 3 17.52 5.10 -26.51
C ALA A 3 17.75 6.59 -26.21
N HIS A 4 18.44 7.30 -27.11
CA HIS A 4 18.74 8.74 -26.97
C HIS A 4 17.47 9.61 -26.90
N GLU A 5 16.46 9.33 -27.72
CA GLU A 5 15.20 10.10 -27.69
C GLU A 5 14.41 9.97 -26.37
N ARG A 6 14.56 8.84 -25.66
CA ARG A 6 13.91 8.62 -24.37
C ARG A 6 14.63 9.39 -23.26
N GLU A 7 15.95 9.40 -23.31
CA GLU A 7 16.81 10.08 -22.34
C GLU A 7 16.69 11.60 -22.49
N ASP A 8 16.66 12.11 -23.73
CA ASP A 8 16.44 13.53 -24.03
C ASP A 8 15.08 14.01 -23.56
N ARG A 9 14.04 13.18 -23.68
CA ARG A 9 12.69 13.52 -23.21
C ARG A 9 12.62 13.57 -21.68
N VAL A 10 13.28 12.65 -20.99
CA VAL A 10 13.38 12.66 -19.52
C VAL A 10 14.15 13.89 -19.04
N ASN A 11 15.24 14.25 -19.71
CA ASN A 11 16.02 15.45 -19.40
C ASN A 11 15.23 16.75 -19.65
N LEU A 12 14.42 16.79 -20.71
CA LEU A 12 13.51 17.90 -20.99
C LEU A 12 12.44 18.07 -19.89
N PHE A 13 11.88 16.96 -19.40
CA PHE A 13 10.92 17.01 -18.30
C PHE A 13 11.56 17.44 -16.97
N HIS A 14 12.76 16.97 -16.67
CA HIS A 14 13.49 17.42 -15.47
C HIS A 14 13.85 18.90 -15.56
N GLY A 15 14.38 19.37 -16.70
CA GLY A 15 14.67 20.79 -16.91
C GLY A 15 13.42 21.68 -16.85
N ALA A 16 12.26 21.19 -17.31
CA ALA A 16 11.00 21.90 -17.17
C ALA A 16 10.51 21.96 -15.71
N LEU A 17 10.73 20.90 -14.92
CA LEU A 17 10.41 20.86 -13.50
C LEU A 17 11.31 21.79 -12.69
N ASP A 18 12.62 21.76 -12.94
CA ASP A 18 13.59 22.63 -12.26
C ASP A 18 13.33 24.11 -12.59
N SER A 19 13.01 24.40 -13.85
CA SER A 19 12.62 25.75 -14.29
C SER A 19 11.29 26.21 -13.68
N ALA A 20 10.32 25.30 -13.54
CA ALA A 20 9.06 25.60 -12.85
C ALA A 20 9.26 25.85 -11.35
N GLU A 21 10.15 25.08 -10.69
CA GLU A 21 10.50 25.25 -9.28
C GLU A 21 11.26 26.56 -9.03
N GLU A 22 12.18 26.92 -9.94
CA GLU A 22 12.90 28.19 -9.88
C GLU A 22 11.97 29.39 -10.14
N ALA A 23 11.05 29.28 -11.10
CA ALA A 23 10.03 30.30 -11.35
C ALA A 23 9.10 30.50 -10.14
N CYS A 24 8.72 29.42 -9.46
CA CYS A 24 7.93 29.48 -8.23
C CYS A 24 8.73 30.17 -7.11
N SER A 25 10.01 29.84 -6.94
CA SER A 25 10.88 30.44 -5.92
C SER A 25 11.09 31.94 -6.15
N ARG A 26 11.27 32.37 -7.41
CA ARG A 26 11.36 33.80 -7.77
C ARG A 26 10.06 34.54 -7.47
N GLN A 27 8.92 33.91 -7.74
CA GLN A 27 7.61 34.52 -7.46
C GLN A 27 7.38 34.68 -5.95
N ASP A 28 7.78 33.70 -5.14
CA ASP A 28 7.71 33.77 -3.67
C ASP A 28 8.60 34.88 -3.11
N HIS A 29 9.79 35.12 -3.70
CA HIS A 29 10.66 36.23 -3.32
C HIS A 29 10.02 37.60 -3.63
N VAL A 30 9.35 37.74 -4.78
CA VAL A 30 8.63 38.97 -5.14
C VAL A 30 7.45 39.24 -4.21
N PHE A 31 6.66 38.21 -3.86
CA PHE A 31 5.56 38.35 -2.91
C PHE A 31 6.04 38.67 -1.49
N ALA A 32 7.13 38.06 -1.03
CA ALA A 32 7.74 38.37 0.25
C ALA A 32 8.22 39.83 0.32
N THR A 33 8.85 40.30 -0.76
CA THR A 33 9.32 41.69 -0.89
C THR A 33 8.15 42.67 -0.92
N TYR A 34 7.09 42.37 -1.67
CA TYR A 34 5.89 43.21 -1.73
C TYR A 34 5.15 43.29 -0.39
N ALA A 35 5.01 42.17 0.32
CA ALA A 35 4.42 42.13 1.65
C ALA A 35 5.25 42.90 2.69
N ALA A 36 6.59 42.87 2.58
CA ALA A 36 7.47 43.64 3.45
C ALA A 36 7.38 45.17 3.20
N ILE A 37 7.17 45.58 1.94
CA ILE A 37 7.11 47.00 1.56
C ILE A 37 5.72 47.61 1.85
N PHE A 38 4.63 46.88 1.59
CA PHE A 38 3.26 47.43 1.62
C PHE A 38 2.38 46.87 2.76
N GLY A 39 2.88 45.94 3.59
CA GLY A 39 2.10 45.18 4.57
C GLY A 39 1.74 45.87 5.89
N ARG A 40 1.57 47.19 5.93
CA ARG A 40 0.91 47.89 7.07
C ARG A 40 -0.33 48.65 6.60
N SER A 41 -1.43 47.95 6.33
CA SER A 41 -2.80 48.31 6.77
C SER A 41 -3.90 47.50 6.05
N ARG A 42 -4.56 46.66 6.85
CA ARG A 42 -6.01 46.42 6.98
C ARG A 42 -6.86 46.19 5.70
N PHE A 43 -7.36 44.96 5.65
CA PHE A 43 -8.47 44.37 4.86
C PHE A 43 -8.15 43.86 3.44
N ASP A 44 -8.36 42.54 3.31
CA ASP A 44 -8.59 41.75 2.10
C ASP A 44 -7.42 41.42 1.16
N ALA A 45 -6.40 40.77 1.74
CA ALA A 45 -5.61 39.81 0.98
C ALA A 45 -5.57 38.46 1.71
N GLU A 46 -6.53 37.59 1.41
CA GLU A 46 -6.44 36.14 1.69
C GLU A 46 -5.98 35.33 0.45
N PRO A 47 -4.75 35.50 -0.08
CA PRO A 47 -4.17 34.50 -1.00
C PRO A 47 -3.12 33.59 -0.34
N ALA A 48 -2.82 33.73 0.95
CA ALA A 48 -1.80 32.89 1.61
C ALA A 48 -2.31 31.49 2.02
N LYS A 49 -3.61 31.31 2.32
CA LYS A 49 -4.17 30.01 2.74
C LYS A 49 -4.31 29.00 1.61
N CYS A 50 -4.58 29.45 0.38
CA CYS A 50 -4.75 28.57 -0.79
C CYS A 50 -3.47 27.83 -1.20
N ARG A 51 -2.30 28.49 -1.13
CA ARG A 51 -1.00 27.84 -1.46
C ARG A 51 -0.61 26.79 -0.42
N SER A 52 -0.88 27.06 0.86
CA SER A 52 -0.70 26.10 1.97
C SER A 52 -1.62 24.88 1.82
N TYR A 53 -2.89 25.09 1.49
CA TYR A 53 -3.84 24.01 1.24
C TYR A 53 -3.46 23.16 0.02
N HIS A 54 -3.10 23.78 -1.10
CA HIS A 54 -2.68 23.06 -2.30
C HIS A 54 -1.41 22.22 -2.04
N ARG A 55 -0.44 22.77 -1.30
CA ARG A 55 0.77 22.03 -0.88
C ARG A 55 0.41 20.85 0.02
N LEU A 56 -0.54 21.02 0.95
CA LEU A 56 -1.00 19.95 1.83
C LEU A 56 -1.74 18.85 1.05
N VAL A 57 -2.62 19.22 0.11
CA VAL A 57 -3.29 18.28 -0.78
C VAL A 57 -2.28 17.53 -1.64
N ASN A 58 -1.34 18.22 -2.28
CA ASN A 58 -0.28 17.59 -3.09
C ASN A 58 0.57 16.62 -2.26
N ARG A 59 0.94 17.00 -1.03
CA ARG A 59 1.67 16.10 -0.12
C ARG A 59 0.86 14.85 0.19
N ARG A 60 -0.45 14.97 0.41
CA ARG A 60 -1.33 13.82 0.66
C ARG A 60 -1.50 12.94 -0.58
N LEU A 61 -1.62 13.55 -1.77
CA LEU A 61 -1.67 12.82 -3.04
C LEU A 61 -0.35 12.09 -3.32
N SER A 62 0.80 12.71 -3.02
CA SER A 62 2.11 12.05 -3.12
C SER A 62 2.19 10.82 -2.21
N LEU A 63 1.75 10.94 -0.95
CA LEU A 63 1.68 9.80 -0.03
C LEU A 63 0.75 8.70 -0.54
N LEU A 64 -0.40 9.06 -1.12
CA LEU A 64 -1.30 8.08 -1.74
C LEU A 64 -0.67 7.40 -2.96
N CYS A 65 0.08 8.14 -3.78
CA CYS A 65 0.82 7.57 -4.90
C CYS A 65 1.88 6.56 -4.43
N ASP A 66 2.58 6.84 -3.32
CA ASP A 66 3.53 5.89 -2.75
C ASP A 66 2.84 4.63 -2.21
N VAL A 67 1.67 4.78 -1.57
CA VAL A 67 0.84 3.63 -1.15
C VAL A 67 0.37 2.84 -2.36
N GLU A 68 -0.09 3.50 -3.42
CA GLU A 68 -0.53 2.86 -4.65
C GLU A 68 0.57 2.02 -5.30
N LYS A 69 1.79 2.55 -5.41
CA LYS A 69 2.95 1.78 -5.90
C LYS A 69 3.23 0.54 -5.06
N LYS A 70 3.11 0.65 -3.72
CA LYS A 70 3.26 -0.51 -2.83
C LYS A 70 2.15 -1.54 -3.05
N VAL A 71 0.93 -1.09 -3.31
CA VAL A 71 -0.22 -1.97 -3.63
C VAL A 71 0.04 -2.70 -4.95
N GLU A 72 0.59 -2.03 -5.95
CA GLU A 72 0.95 -2.63 -7.24
C GLU A 72 2.03 -3.69 -7.13
N LEU A 73 3.10 -3.40 -6.39
CA LEU A 73 4.15 -4.38 -6.12
C LEU A 73 3.61 -5.58 -5.35
N LEU A 74 2.76 -5.34 -4.35
CA LEU A 74 2.14 -6.41 -3.57
C LEU A 74 1.18 -7.24 -4.42
N ALA A 75 0.42 -6.63 -5.33
CA ALA A 75 -0.45 -7.34 -6.25
C ALA A 75 0.35 -8.30 -7.14
N ALA A 76 1.44 -7.82 -7.74
CA ALA A 76 2.32 -8.65 -8.55
C ALA A 76 2.93 -9.80 -7.75
N GLU A 77 3.39 -9.55 -6.52
CA GLU A 77 3.94 -10.59 -5.65
C GLU A 77 2.87 -11.62 -5.25
N VAL A 78 1.64 -11.19 -4.96
CA VAL A 78 0.52 -12.10 -4.67
C VAL A 78 0.20 -12.97 -5.88
N GLU A 79 0.12 -12.42 -7.08
CA GLU A 79 -0.14 -13.18 -8.31
C GLU A 79 0.96 -14.20 -8.61
N GLU A 80 2.22 -13.81 -8.48
CA GLU A 80 3.37 -14.70 -8.65
C GLU A 80 3.33 -15.85 -7.64
N ARG A 81 3.15 -15.54 -6.36
CA ARG A 81 3.13 -16.54 -5.28
C ARG A 81 1.91 -17.44 -5.33
N LEU A 82 0.77 -16.96 -5.82
CA LEU A 82 -0.42 -17.78 -6.08
C LEU A 82 -0.18 -18.74 -7.26
N SER A 83 0.52 -18.30 -8.29
CA SER A 83 0.86 -19.14 -9.45
C SER A 83 1.80 -20.29 -9.07
N HIS A 84 2.66 -20.07 -8.08
CA HIS A 84 3.58 -21.07 -7.53
C HIS A 84 3.05 -21.79 -6.28
N LEU A 85 1.79 -21.56 -5.90
CA LEU A 85 1.21 -22.17 -4.71
C LEU A 85 1.00 -23.68 -4.94
N THR A 86 1.85 -24.49 -4.31
CA THR A 86 1.72 -25.95 -4.31
C THR A 86 0.61 -26.42 -3.38
N VAL A 87 0.25 -27.70 -3.44
CA VAL A 87 -0.71 -28.31 -2.50
C VAL A 87 -0.05 -28.45 -1.12
N PRO A 88 -0.78 -28.27 0.01
CA PRO A 88 -0.26 -28.58 1.34
C PRO A 88 0.26 -30.02 1.42
N ASN A 89 1.41 -30.22 2.06
CA ASN A 89 1.98 -31.55 2.27
C ASN A 89 1.40 -32.22 3.52
N LYS A 90 1.01 -31.42 4.52
CA LYS A 90 0.40 -31.86 5.77
C LYS A 90 -0.85 -31.05 6.09
N ARG A 91 -1.76 -31.65 6.86
CA ARG A 91 -3.02 -31.03 7.27
C ARG A 91 -2.83 -29.77 8.14
N ASP A 92 -1.76 -29.76 8.93
CA ASP A 92 -1.40 -28.64 9.82
C ASP A 92 -0.44 -27.62 9.17
N ASP A 93 -0.15 -27.73 7.87
CA ASP A 93 0.78 -26.80 7.21
C ASP A 93 0.20 -25.37 7.20
N PRO A 94 0.94 -24.38 7.76
CA PRO A 94 0.48 -23.01 7.80
C PRO A 94 0.40 -22.43 6.40
N PHE A 95 -0.59 -21.54 6.18
CA PHE A 95 -0.78 -20.91 4.89
C PHE A 95 0.45 -20.05 4.51
N PRO A 96 1.14 -20.35 3.39
CA PRO A 96 2.42 -19.73 3.07
C PRO A 96 2.31 -18.23 2.74
N LEU A 97 1.12 -17.73 2.37
CA LEU A 97 0.89 -16.31 2.04
C LEU A 97 0.38 -15.49 3.24
N THR A 98 0.59 -15.98 4.47
CA THR A 98 0.33 -15.21 5.70
C THR A 98 1.11 -13.89 5.77
N PRO A 99 2.39 -13.79 5.34
CA PRO A 99 3.11 -12.50 5.34
C PRO A 99 2.51 -11.47 4.38
N LEU A 100 1.98 -11.94 3.24
CA LEU A 100 1.31 -11.06 2.26
C LEU A 100 0.00 -10.52 2.83
N THR A 101 -0.75 -11.37 3.53
CA THR A 101 -1.96 -10.93 4.26
C THR A 101 -1.64 -9.85 5.29
N ALA A 102 -0.57 -10.02 6.05
CA ALA A 102 -0.12 -9.02 7.01
C ALA A 102 0.30 -7.72 6.32
N SER A 103 0.92 -7.80 5.15
CA SER A 103 1.33 -6.64 4.35
C SER A 103 0.13 -5.87 3.80
N VAL A 104 -0.91 -6.56 3.31
CA VAL A 104 -2.18 -5.93 2.92
C VAL A 104 -2.80 -5.18 4.11
N HIS A 105 -2.82 -5.79 5.30
CA HIS A 105 -3.37 -5.15 6.50
C HIS A 105 -2.59 -3.88 6.90
N ARG A 106 -1.26 -3.91 6.78
CA ARG A 106 -0.41 -2.73 7.02
C ARG A 106 -0.73 -1.61 6.03
N LEU A 107 -0.90 -1.91 4.75
CA LEU A 107 -1.27 -0.90 3.75
C LEU A 107 -2.67 -0.34 3.98
N CYS A 108 -3.64 -1.16 4.42
CA CYS A 108 -4.94 -0.67 4.85
C CYS A 108 -4.82 0.30 6.04
N HIS A 109 -3.94 0.00 6.99
CA HIS A 109 -3.66 0.89 8.12
C HIS A 109 -3.02 2.20 7.66
N ASP A 110 -1.99 2.15 6.81
CA ASP A 110 -1.34 3.33 6.23
C ASP A 110 -2.34 4.22 5.48
N LEU A 111 -3.21 3.61 4.67
CA LEU A 111 -4.28 4.29 3.95
C LEU A 111 -5.28 4.95 4.92
N SER A 112 -5.61 4.29 6.03
CA SER A 112 -6.50 4.82 7.06
C SER A 112 -5.91 6.07 7.74
N GLY A 113 -4.59 6.10 7.95
CA GLY A 113 -3.85 7.23 8.53
C GLY A 113 -3.80 8.48 7.65
N ILE A 114 -4.04 8.35 6.34
CA ILE A 114 -4.14 9.48 5.43
C ILE A 114 -5.57 10.05 5.52
N THR A 115 -5.71 11.11 6.31
CA THR A 115 -6.96 11.87 6.46
C THR A 115 -6.91 13.20 5.70
N SER A 116 -7.95 13.50 4.93
CA SER A 116 -8.10 14.76 4.21
C SER A 116 -9.58 14.97 3.86
N ARG A 117 -10.05 16.22 3.81
CA ARG A 117 -11.40 16.55 3.33
C ARG A 117 -11.45 16.83 1.83
N SER A 118 -10.30 16.80 1.15
CA SER A 118 -10.21 17.07 -0.29
C SER A 118 -10.88 15.94 -1.09
N PRO A 119 -11.82 16.25 -2.02
CA PRO A 119 -12.46 15.26 -2.87
C PRO A 119 -11.47 14.41 -3.67
N SER A 120 -10.41 15.01 -4.20
CA SER A 120 -9.38 14.32 -4.99
C SER A 120 -8.62 13.27 -4.16
N VAL A 121 -8.31 13.60 -2.90
CA VAL A 121 -7.64 12.69 -1.97
C VAL A 121 -8.59 11.56 -1.56
N GLN A 122 -9.87 11.86 -1.35
CA GLN A 122 -10.88 10.85 -1.04
C GLN A 122 -11.11 9.90 -2.22
N ALA A 123 -11.21 10.41 -3.44
CA ALA A 123 -11.36 9.60 -4.64
C ALA A 123 -10.17 8.64 -4.84
N ALA A 124 -8.94 9.16 -4.74
CA ALA A 124 -7.73 8.33 -4.82
C ALA A 124 -7.66 7.29 -3.69
N LYS A 125 -8.02 7.68 -2.46
CA LYS A 125 -8.08 6.78 -1.31
C LYS A 125 -9.11 5.66 -1.51
N SER A 126 -10.30 5.97 -2.00
CA SER A 126 -11.34 4.97 -2.30
C SER A 126 -10.85 4.00 -3.38
N SER A 127 -10.28 4.51 -4.47
CA SER A 127 -9.74 3.66 -5.55
C SER A 127 -8.66 2.70 -5.06
N ILE A 128 -7.72 3.18 -4.24
CA ILE A 128 -6.69 2.32 -3.61
C ILE A 128 -7.34 1.31 -2.65
N GLY A 129 -8.34 1.75 -1.89
CA GLY A 129 -9.11 0.90 -0.98
C GLY A 129 -9.82 -0.24 -1.70
N ASP A 130 -10.43 0.03 -2.85
CA ASP A 130 -11.09 -0.99 -3.68
C ASP A 130 -10.08 -2.04 -4.17
N ARG A 131 -8.90 -1.60 -4.65
CA ARG A 131 -7.80 -2.51 -5.05
C ARG A 131 -7.32 -3.38 -3.89
N LEU A 132 -7.11 -2.80 -2.71
CA LEU A 132 -6.76 -3.54 -1.50
C LEU A 132 -7.87 -4.52 -1.07
N GLY A 133 -9.14 -4.15 -1.27
CA GLY A 133 -10.29 -5.01 -1.04
C GLY A 133 -10.26 -6.25 -1.95
N SER A 134 -10.00 -6.07 -3.24
CA SER A 134 -9.83 -7.17 -4.20
C SER A 134 -8.68 -8.09 -3.81
N LEU A 135 -7.51 -7.55 -3.44
CA LEU A 135 -6.36 -8.35 -2.98
C LEU A 135 -6.66 -9.13 -1.69
N THR A 136 -7.38 -8.51 -0.75
CA THR A 136 -7.79 -9.19 0.48
C THR A 136 -8.72 -10.36 0.16
N PHE A 137 -9.62 -10.18 -0.82
CA PHE A 137 -10.53 -11.23 -1.26
C PHE A 137 -9.77 -12.41 -1.91
N THR A 138 -8.85 -12.15 -2.84
CA THR A 138 -8.06 -13.21 -3.51
C THR A 138 -7.22 -13.99 -2.49
N LEU A 139 -6.59 -13.33 -1.53
CA LEU A 139 -5.85 -14.00 -0.45
C LEU A 139 -6.74 -14.85 0.45
N LYS A 140 -7.95 -14.35 0.79
CA LYS A 140 -8.93 -15.14 1.56
C LYS A 140 -9.40 -16.37 0.80
N GLU A 141 -9.64 -16.24 -0.49
CA GLU A 141 -10.06 -17.33 -1.35
C GLU A 141 -8.94 -18.39 -1.49
N ALA A 142 -7.70 -17.95 -1.69
CA ALA A 142 -6.53 -18.82 -1.71
C ALA A 142 -6.34 -19.55 -0.38
N LYS A 143 -6.53 -18.86 0.76
CA LYS A 143 -6.50 -19.48 2.09
C LYS A 143 -7.62 -20.51 2.26
N LYS A 144 -8.81 -20.26 1.71
CA LYS A 144 -9.92 -21.22 1.71
C LYS A 144 -9.56 -22.46 0.90
N ARG A 145 -9.05 -22.29 -0.33
CA ARG A 145 -8.57 -23.40 -1.18
C ARG A 145 -7.47 -24.20 -0.50
N TRP A 146 -6.53 -23.54 0.18
CA TRP A 146 -5.49 -24.20 0.96
C TRP A 146 -6.07 -25.07 2.09
N LYS A 147 -7.04 -24.54 2.84
CA LYS A 147 -7.72 -25.30 3.90
C LYS A 147 -8.48 -26.50 3.35
N GLU A 148 -9.26 -26.31 2.28
CA GLU A 148 -9.99 -27.39 1.63
C GLU A 148 -9.04 -28.47 1.08
N ALA A 149 -7.87 -28.08 0.55
CA ALA A 149 -6.84 -29.02 0.13
C ALA A 149 -6.20 -29.76 1.31
N SER A 150 -5.96 -29.06 2.43
CA SER A 150 -5.42 -29.66 3.65
C SER A 150 -6.38 -30.65 4.32
N GLU A 151 -7.69 -30.38 4.27
CA GLU A 151 -8.74 -31.27 4.82
C GLU A 151 -8.93 -32.55 4.01
N LYS A 152 -8.58 -32.53 2.72
CA LYS A 152 -8.62 -33.69 1.82
C LYS A 152 -7.41 -34.61 2.00
N LEU A 153 -6.40 -34.21 2.77
CA LEU A 153 -5.27 -35.08 3.08
C LEU A 153 -5.70 -36.15 4.10
N PRO A 154 -5.21 -37.40 3.97
CA PRO A 154 -5.45 -38.44 4.96
C PRO A 154 -5.08 -37.93 6.35
N LEU A 155 -5.94 -38.19 7.35
CA LEU A 155 -5.46 -38.14 8.73
C LEU A 155 -4.32 -39.15 8.83
N ASP A 156 -3.14 -38.71 9.28
CA ASP A 156 -2.16 -39.65 9.80
C ASP A 156 -2.90 -40.53 10.83
N PRO A 157 -2.82 -41.87 10.73
CA PRO A 157 -3.41 -42.72 11.75
C PRO A 157 -2.79 -42.32 13.07
N VAL A 158 -3.61 -41.74 13.94
CA VAL A 158 -3.30 -41.60 15.35
C VAL A 158 -2.83 -42.97 15.81
N LEU A 159 -1.57 -43.03 16.25
CA LEU A 159 -1.04 -44.18 16.97
C LEU A 159 -1.89 -44.37 18.22
N GLU A 160 -3.00 -45.09 18.09
CA GLU A 160 -3.59 -45.86 19.18
C GLU A 160 -2.58 -46.94 19.56
N ALA A 161 -1.57 -46.57 20.34
CA ALA A 161 -0.80 -47.52 21.13
C ALA A 161 -1.38 -47.51 22.53
N SER A 162 -2.26 -48.49 22.74
CA SER A 162 -2.92 -48.86 23.97
C SER A 162 -1.95 -48.89 25.17
N SER A 163 -2.29 -48.19 26.24
CA SER A 163 -1.84 -48.55 27.58
C SER A 163 -3.05 -48.93 28.42
N SER A 164 -3.67 -50.05 28.03
CA SER A 164 -4.64 -50.79 28.83
C SER A 164 -3.86 -51.72 29.77
N THR A 165 -4.00 -51.44 31.06
CA THR A 165 -4.25 -52.43 32.13
C THR A 165 -3.27 -53.60 32.27
N GLY A 166 -2.26 -53.44 33.12
CA GLY A 166 -1.54 -54.54 33.75
C GLY A 166 -1.75 -54.53 35.25
N ILE A 167 -2.82 -55.19 35.72
CA ILE A 167 -3.02 -55.54 37.14
C ILE A 167 -2.06 -56.70 37.45
N TYR A 168 -1.13 -56.51 38.38
CA TYR A 168 -0.40 -57.63 39.00
C TYR A 168 -1.04 -57.94 40.35
N GLN A 169 -1.66 -59.13 40.46
CA GLN A 169 -1.88 -59.79 41.74
C GLN A 169 -0.57 -60.49 42.14
N THR A 170 -0.07 -60.20 43.33
CA THR A 170 0.89 -61.06 44.03
C THR A 170 0.20 -61.62 45.27
N GLY A 171 0.18 -62.95 45.36
CA GLY A 171 -0.28 -63.70 46.52
C GLY A 171 0.73 -63.78 47.64
#